data_AF-A0A838ILD6-F1
#
_entry.id   AF-A0A838ILD6-F1
#
_cell.length_a   1.000
_cell.length_b   1.000
_cell.length_c   1.000
_cell.angle_alpha   90.00
_cell.angle_beta   90.00
_cell.angle_gamma   90.00
#
_symmetry.space_group_name_H-M   'P 1'
#
loop_
_entity.id
_entity.type
_entity.pdbx_description
1 polymer ?
#
loop_
_entity_poly.entity_id
_entity_poly.type
_entity_poly.pdbx_seq_one_letter_code
_entity_poly.pdbx_strand_id
1 'polypeptide(L)'
;MSTLKEDHDIRMESAPDSDALEALLGFYAINGYEHAVIAVQEGEDAGSIRLVRGKPGAGWYSSEMTELFTELEVLSDESGVRLSYVVDVKGQRLSDADRGFWRMEARCAEKVVRGEAGAEDLRPAERKRVSSALGSMYMRSIMAAVFFVVIVLLLIFFGIL
;
A
#
# COMPACT_ATOMS: atom_id res chain seq x y z
N MET A 1 -12.09 8.60 12.91
CA MET A 1 -11.25 8.75 11.71
C MET A 1 -10.61 7.39 11.49
N SER A 2 -10.86 6.71 10.37
CA SER A 2 -10.37 5.34 10.17
C SER A 2 -8.98 5.39 9.54
N THR A 3 -7.97 5.08 10.33
CA THR A 3 -6.59 4.96 9.89
C THR A 3 -6.14 3.52 10.04
N LEU A 4 -5.27 3.07 9.12
CA LEU A 4 -4.51 1.84 9.29
C LEU A 4 -3.12 2.21 9.79
N LYS A 5 -2.64 1.48 10.80
CA LYS A 5 -1.27 1.56 11.28
C LYS A 5 -0.58 0.24 11.01
N GLU A 6 0.61 0.28 10.41
CA GLU A 6 1.45 -0.88 10.17
C GLU A 6 2.88 -0.51 10.59
N ASP A 7 3.51 -1.36 11.41
CA ASP A 7 4.88 -1.14 11.88
C ASP A 7 5.76 -2.30 11.41
N HIS A 8 6.96 -1.98 10.95
CA HIS A 8 7.90 -2.94 10.40
C HIS A 8 9.31 -2.67 10.92
N ASP A 9 9.87 -3.65 11.62
CA ASP A 9 11.26 -3.63 12.09
C ASP A 9 12.16 -4.43 11.13
N ILE A 10 13.10 -3.75 10.49
CA ILE A 10 14.18 -4.33 9.69
C ILE A 10 15.40 -4.48 10.60
N ARG A 11 15.61 -5.68 11.12
CA ARG A 11 16.78 -5.98 11.95
C ARG A 11 18.01 -6.19 11.10
N MET A 12 19.12 -5.61 11.53
CA MET A 12 20.43 -5.69 10.89
C MET A 12 21.50 -6.10 11.92
N GLU A 13 22.59 -6.69 11.45
CA GLU A 13 23.73 -7.06 12.31
C GLU A 13 24.55 -5.85 12.76
N SER A 14 24.43 -4.74 12.03
CA SER A 14 25.03 -3.44 12.30
C SER A 14 24.10 -2.32 11.87
N ALA A 15 24.33 -1.12 12.38
CA ALA A 15 23.64 0.09 11.92
C ALA A 15 23.67 0.18 10.38
N PRO A 16 22.57 0.60 9.74
CA PRO A 16 22.56 0.85 8.29
C PRO A 16 23.57 1.96 7.98
N ASP A 17 24.38 1.75 6.93
CA ASP A 17 25.28 2.79 6.45
C ASP A 17 24.52 3.89 5.69
N SER A 18 25.23 4.97 5.35
CA SER A 18 24.64 6.10 4.63
C SER A 18 24.05 5.69 3.29
N ASP A 19 24.72 4.75 2.60
CA ASP A 19 24.37 4.33 1.25
C ASP A 19 23.09 3.48 1.28
N ALA A 20 22.93 2.62 2.28
CA ALA A 20 21.71 1.85 2.52
C ALA A 20 20.51 2.76 2.85
N LEU A 21 20.73 3.80 3.67
CA LEU A 21 19.69 4.79 3.96
C LEU A 21 19.32 5.61 2.71
N GLU A 22 20.30 6.03 1.91
CA GLU A 22 20.06 6.74 0.65
C GLU A 22 19.28 5.87 -0.34
N ALA A 23 19.65 4.59 -0.48
CA ALA A 23 18.94 3.63 -1.32
C ALA A 23 17.49 3.43 -0.85
N LEU A 24 17.26 3.34 0.46
CA LEU A 24 15.93 3.24 1.05
C LEU A 24 15.07 4.47 0.75
N LEU A 25 15.63 5.68 0.92
CA LEU A 25 14.93 6.92 0.57
C LEU A 25 14.64 7.00 -0.93
N GLY A 26 15.59 6.57 -1.78
CA GLY A 26 15.39 6.46 -3.22
C GLY A 26 14.26 5.51 -3.60
N PHE A 27 14.16 4.35 -2.92
CA PHE A 27 13.04 3.43 -3.08
C PHE A 27 11.69 4.08 -2.77
N TYR A 28 11.58 4.81 -1.67
CA TYR A 28 10.34 5.50 -1.34
C TYR A 28 10.03 6.66 -2.30
N ALA A 29 11.05 7.40 -2.74
CA ALA A 29 10.88 8.46 -3.73
C ALA A 29 10.33 7.92 -5.06
N ILE A 30 10.86 6.80 -5.56
CA ILE A 30 10.35 6.12 -6.76
C ILE A 30 8.88 5.70 -6.57
N ASN A 31 8.53 5.26 -5.36
CA ASN A 31 7.16 4.86 -5.00
C ASN A 31 6.24 6.04 -4.64
N GLY A 32 6.67 7.27 -4.90
CA GLY A 32 5.86 8.49 -4.82
C GLY A 32 5.79 9.13 -3.44
N TYR A 33 6.67 8.76 -2.53
CA TYR A 33 6.83 9.46 -1.27
C TYR A 33 7.72 10.71 -1.43
N GLU A 34 7.39 11.76 -0.71
CA GLU A 34 8.12 13.02 -0.64
C GLU A 34 8.49 13.32 0.81
N HIS A 35 9.55 14.10 1.03
CA HIS A 35 9.90 14.54 2.38
C HIS A 35 8.80 15.39 2.98
N ALA A 36 8.33 15.02 4.16
CA ALA A 36 7.31 15.76 4.86
C ALA A 36 7.93 17.05 5.44
N VAL A 37 7.53 18.21 4.94
CA VAL A 37 7.83 19.51 5.58
C VAL A 37 6.89 19.69 6.77
N ILE A 38 7.02 18.85 7.79
CA ILE A 38 6.28 19.01 9.05
C ILE A 38 7.24 19.72 9.99
N ALA A 39 6.86 20.92 10.42
CA ALA A 39 7.58 21.69 11.43
C ALA A 39 7.83 20.79 12.65
N VAL A 40 9.08 20.32 12.79
CA VAL A 40 9.48 19.43 13.87
C VAL A 40 9.39 20.24 15.16
N GLN A 41 8.55 19.81 16.10
CA GLN A 41 8.67 20.26 17.48
C GLN A 41 10.01 19.74 18.01
N GLU A 42 10.92 20.66 18.31
CA GLU A 42 12.19 20.36 18.96
C GLU A 42 11.95 19.59 20.26
N GLY A 43 12.43 18.36 20.31
CA GLY A 43 12.36 17.49 21.47
C GLY A 43 12.75 16.08 21.09
N GLU A 44 14.06 15.83 21.09
CA GLU A 44 14.74 14.52 21.17
C GLU A 44 14.16 13.37 20.33
N ASP A 45 14.85 13.00 19.25
CA ASP A 45 15.30 11.62 19.04
C ASP A 45 16.15 11.49 17.76
N ALA A 46 17.11 10.56 17.81
CA ALA A 46 18.09 10.31 16.76
C ALA A 46 17.43 9.98 15.40
N GLY A 47 17.89 10.64 14.32
CA GLY A 47 17.79 10.11 12.95
C GLY A 47 16.41 9.80 12.35
N SER A 48 15.31 10.37 12.86
CA SER A 48 13.97 10.11 12.28
C SER A 48 13.74 10.89 10.97
N ILE A 49 13.30 10.22 9.91
CA ILE A 49 12.92 10.83 8.63
C ILE A 49 11.44 10.58 8.38
N ARG A 50 10.68 11.64 8.09
CA ARG A 50 9.26 11.55 7.73
C ARG A 50 9.04 11.76 6.25
N LEU A 51 8.26 10.85 5.68
CA LEU A 51 7.90 10.81 4.27
C LEU A 51 6.37 10.76 4.13
N VAL A 52 5.85 11.38 3.09
CA VAL A 52 4.42 11.41 2.78
C VAL A 52 4.15 11.05 1.34
N ARG A 53 3.06 10.32 1.10
CA ARG A 53 2.56 10.01 -0.24
C ARG A 53 1.06 10.26 -0.30
N GLY A 54 0.55 10.55 -1.50
CA GLY A 54 -0.89 10.61 -1.78
C GLY A 54 -1.53 11.90 -1.27
N LYS A 55 -2.87 11.94 -1.28
CA LYS A 55 -3.65 13.12 -0.84
C LYS A 55 -4.68 12.73 0.21
N PRO A 56 -4.84 13.53 1.29
CA PRO A 56 -5.86 13.26 2.30
C PRO A 56 -7.25 13.11 1.66
N GLY A 57 -8.00 12.08 2.09
CA GLY A 57 -9.31 11.77 1.53
C GLY A 57 -9.31 10.93 0.26
N ALA A 58 -8.15 10.55 -0.29
CA ALA A 58 -8.04 9.59 -1.41
C ALA A 58 -8.76 8.26 -1.13
N GLY A 59 -8.89 7.91 0.15
CA GLY A 59 -9.64 6.75 0.62
C GLY A 59 -11.06 6.63 0.04
N TRP A 60 -11.74 7.75 -0.27
CA TRP A 60 -13.12 7.75 -0.75
C TRP A 60 -13.29 7.38 -2.22
N TYR A 61 -12.26 7.55 -3.04
CA TYR A 61 -12.40 7.45 -4.50
C TYR A 61 -11.33 6.58 -5.16
N SER A 62 -10.24 6.24 -4.46
CA SER A 62 -9.22 5.33 -4.96
C SER A 62 -9.22 4.02 -4.18
N SER A 63 -8.98 2.92 -4.88
CA SER A 63 -8.67 1.60 -4.28
C SER A 63 -7.22 1.18 -4.56
N GLU A 64 -6.44 2.07 -5.17
CA GLU A 64 -5.02 1.90 -5.41
C GLU A 64 -4.24 2.27 -4.15
N MET A 65 -3.57 1.28 -3.54
CA MET A 65 -2.89 1.47 -2.25
C MET A 65 -1.78 2.52 -2.34
N THR A 66 -1.16 2.68 -3.51
CA THR A 66 -0.14 3.70 -3.79
C THR A 66 -0.68 5.12 -3.91
N GLU A 67 -2.00 5.31 -4.08
CA GLU A 67 -2.61 6.64 -4.13
C GLU A 67 -3.13 7.12 -2.77
N LEU A 68 -3.25 6.22 -1.80
CA LEU A 68 -3.74 6.55 -0.46
C LEU A 68 -2.78 7.47 0.26
N PHE A 69 -3.34 8.42 1.01
CA PHE A 69 -2.53 9.25 1.88
C PHE A 69 -1.83 8.37 2.91
N THR A 70 -0.51 8.38 2.89
CA THR A 70 0.33 7.57 3.75
C THR A 70 1.42 8.46 4.33
N GLU A 71 1.49 8.50 5.66
CA GLU A 71 2.63 9.02 6.40
C GLU A 71 3.52 7.84 6.75
N LEU A 72 4.82 7.97 6.47
CA LEU A 72 5.84 7.00 6.81
C LEU A 72 6.88 7.68 7.69
N GLU A 73 7.14 7.09 8.84
CA GLU A 73 8.27 7.44 9.70
C GLU A 73 9.34 6.37 9.57
N VAL A 74 10.54 6.79 9.20
CA VAL A 74 11.74 5.95 9.11
C VAL A 74 12.63 6.32 10.29
N LEU A 75 12.86 5.37 11.18
CA LEU A 75 13.76 5.51 12.31
C LEU A 75 14.95 4.58 12.09
N SER A 76 16.16 5.10 12.13
CA SER A 76 17.39 4.29 12.05
C SER A 76 18.13 4.31 13.38
N ASP A 77 18.50 3.14 13.88
CA ASP A 77 19.31 2.98 15.08
C ASP A 77 20.42 1.94 14.88
N GLU A 78 21.16 1.61 15.96
CA GLU A 78 22.24 0.62 15.91
C GLU A 78 21.75 -0.80 15.59
N SER A 79 20.46 -1.09 15.78
CA SER A 79 19.84 -2.40 15.57
C SER A 79 19.20 -2.55 14.18
N GLY A 80 19.07 -1.47 13.42
CA GLY A 80 18.56 -1.47 12.05
C GLY A 80 17.64 -0.29 11.74
N VAL A 81 16.54 -0.57 11.03
CA VAL A 81 15.57 0.43 10.58
C VAL A 81 14.16 0.04 11.01
N ARG A 82 13.42 0.97 11.61
CA ARG A 82 11.98 0.85 11.86
C ARG A 82 11.20 1.73 10.89
N LEU A 83 10.16 1.16 10.31
CA LEU A 83 9.23 1.80 9.39
C LEU A 83 7.84 1.81 10.03
N SER A 84 7.28 2.98 10.28
CA SER A 84 5.91 3.13 10.80
C SER A 84 5.04 3.81 9.77
N TYR A 85 3.99 3.12 9.32
CA TYR A 85 3.04 3.60 8.32
C TYR A 85 1.74 4.01 8.99
N VAL A 86 1.25 5.20 8.65
CA VAL A 86 -0.11 5.66 8.98
C VAL A 86 -0.84 5.99 7.68
N VAL A 87 -1.88 5.21 7.39
CA VAL A 87 -2.59 5.27 6.12
C VAL A 87 -4.02 5.77 6.32
N ASP A 88 -4.44 6.74 5.51
CA ASP A 88 -5.84 7.15 5.39
C ASP A 88 -6.61 6.15 4.53
N VAL A 89 -7.43 5.35 5.22
CA VAL A 89 -8.25 4.29 4.63
C VAL A 89 -9.74 4.63 4.74
N LYS A 90 -10.06 5.91 4.94
CA LYS A 90 -11.43 6.37 5.13
C LYS A 90 -12.30 6.01 3.93
N GLY A 91 -13.45 5.39 4.22
CA GLY A 91 -14.41 4.97 3.18
C GLY A 91 -14.12 3.58 2.59
N GLN A 92 -13.04 2.91 3.00
CA GLN A 92 -12.67 1.60 2.46
C GLN A 92 -12.91 0.45 3.42
N ARG A 93 -13.26 -0.70 2.82
CA ARG A 93 -13.15 -2.01 3.45
C ARG A 93 -11.96 -2.73 2.84
N LEU A 94 -10.85 -2.75 3.56
CA LEU A 94 -9.63 -3.40 3.09
C LEU A 94 -9.78 -4.93 3.15
N SER A 95 -9.49 -5.57 2.03
CA SER A 95 -9.26 -7.02 1.96
C SER A 95 -7.89 -7.40 2.53
N ASP A 96 -7.66 -8.70 2.73
CA ASP A 96 -6.34 -9.20 3.15
C ASP A 96 -5.25 -8.92 2.11
N ALA A 97 -5.63 -8.86 0.83
CA ALA A 97 -4.73 -8.48 -0.25
C ALA A 97 -4.32 -7.01 -0.17
N ASP A 98 -5.27 -6.12 0.14
CA ASP A 98 -4.98 -4.68 0.34
C ASP A 98 -4.03 -4.48 1.53
N ARG A 99 -4.32 -5.13 2.67
CA ARG A 99 -3.42 -5.16 3.84
C ARG A 99 -2.07 -5.81 3.56
N GLY A 100 -2.01 -6.68 2.55
CA GLY A 100 -0.78 -7.32 2.09
C GLY A 100 0.18 -6.36 1.39
N PHE A 101 -0.32 -5.23 0.88
CA PHE A 101 0.48 -4.25 0.14
C PHE A 101 1.60 -3.65 1.00
N TRP A 102 1.29 -3.07 2.17
CA TRP A 102 2.30 -2.43 3.02
C TRP A 102 3.33 -3.43 3.55
N ARG A 103 2.90 -4.66 3.86
CA ARG A 103 3.82 -5.75 4.20
C ARG A 103 4.75 -6.12 3.04
N MET A 104 4.29 -6.00 1.80
CA MET A 104 5.11 -6.21 0.61
C MET A 104 6.06 -5.03 0.39
N GLU A 105 5.57 -3.79 0.52
CA GLU A 105 6.38 -2.57 0.43
C GLU A 105 7.53 -2.59 1.44
N ALA A 106 7.25 -2.94 2.71
CA ALA A 106 8.26 -3.08 3.76
C ALA A 106 9.28 -4.20 3.48
N ARG A 107 8.86 -5.32 2.88
CA ARG A 107 9.80 -6.39 2.45
C ARG A 107 10.68 -5.95 1.28
N CYS A 108 10.17 -5.14 0.37
CA CYS A 108 11.00 -4.56 -0.69
C CYS A 108 12.01 -3.57 -0.10
N ALA A 109 11.58 -2.73 0.84
CA ALA A 109 12.47 -1.84 1.59
C ALA A 109 13.57 -2.62 2.34
N GLU A 110 13.23 -3.73 3.01
CA GLU A 110 14.20 -4.61 3.67
C GLU A 110 15.28 -5.10 2.70
N LYS A 111 14.88 -5.57 1.51
CA LYS A 111 15.84 -6.03 0.48
C LYS A 111 16.73 -4.90 -0.03
N VAL A 112 16.20 -3.69 -0.16
CA VAL A 112 16.98 -2.52 -0.58
C VAL A 112 18.03 -2.17 0.46
N VAL A 113 17.64 -2.09 1.74
CA VAL A 113 18.54 -1.78 2.86
C VAL A 113 19.63 -2.84 3.01
N ARG A 114 19.31 -4.12 2.75
CA ARG A 114 20.28 -5.21 2.77
C ARG A 114 21.14 -5.33 1.51
N GLY A 115 20.89 -4.50 0.49
CA GLY A 115 21.59 -4.59 -0.81
C GLY A 115 21.25 -5.86 -1.61
N GLU A 116 20.17 -6.56 -1.27
CA GLU A 116 19.72 -7.79 -1.95
C GLU A 116 18.96 -7.49 -3.25
N ALA A 117 18.37 -6.29 -3.37
CA ALA A 117 17.64 -5.85 -4.54
C ALA A 117 17.76 -4.34 -4.76
N GLY A 118 17.59 -3.91 -6.00
CA GLY A 118 17.46 -2.49 -6.34
C GLY A 118 16.09 -1.92 -5.99
N ALA A 119 15.98 -0.59 -6.02
CA ALA A 119 14.72 0.12 -5.81
C ALA A 119 13.71 -0.16 -6.94
N GLU A 120 12.65 -0.91 -6.63
CA GLU A 120 11.57 -1.24 -7.56
C GLU A 120 10.38 -0.27 -7.43
N ASP A 121 9.79 0.12 -8.57
CA ASP A 121 8.52 0.86 -8.62
C ASP A 121 7.34 -0.09 -8.48
N LEU A 122 6.61 -0.01 -7.37
CA LEU A 122 5.48 -0.90 -7.05
C LEU A 122 4.16 -0.42 -7.66
N ARG A 123 4.09 0.82 -8.15
CA ARG A 123 2.85 1.44 -8.65
C ARG A 123 2.27 0.71 -9.87
N PRO A 124 3.06 0.24 -10.86
CA PRO A 124 2.52 -0.52 -11.98
C PRO A 124 1.87 -1.85 -11.55
N ALA A 125 2.48 -2.55 -10.60
CA ALA A 125 1.94 -3.80 -10.06
C ALA A 125 0.61 -3.55 -9.34
N GLU A 126 0.54 -2.45 -8.58
CA GLU A 126 -0.66 -2.05 -7.85
C GLU A 126 -1.80 -1.62 -8.79
N ARG A 127 -1.53 -0.81 -9.82
CA ARG A 127 -2.51 -0.51 -10.89
C ARG A 127 -3.05 -1.77 -11.58
N LYS A 128 -2.19 -2.75 -11.81
CA LYS A 128 -2.59 -4.04 -12.40
C LYS A 128 -3.50 -4.84 -11.45
N ARG A 129 -3.20 -4.83 -10.15
CA ARG A 129 -4.03 -5.48 -9.12
C ARG A 129 -5.44 -4.88 -9.08
N VAL A 130 -5.54 -3.55 -9.02
CA VAL A 130 -6.82 -2.82 -9.00
C VAL A 130 -7.63 -3.10 -10.26
N SER A 131 -7.01 -3.00 -11.44
CA SER A 131 -7.71 -3.26 -12.70
C SER A 131 -8.19 -4.70 -12.83
N SER A 132 -7.41 -5.67 -12.34
CA SER A 132 -7.80 -7.09 -12.31
C SER A 132 -8.96 -7.34 -11.34
N ALA A 133 -8.95 -6.70 -10.17
CA ALA A 133 -10.04 -6.79 -9.20
C ALA A 133 -11.36 -6.25 -9.79
N LEU A 134 -11.30 -5.09 -10.43
CA LEU A 134 -12.45 -4.49 -11.13
C LEU A 134 -12.95 -5.41 -12.25
N GLY A 135 -12.05 -5.93 -13.10
CA GLY A 135 -12.40 -6.84 -14.19
C GLY A 135 -13.11 -8.10 -13.71
N SER A 136 -12.64 -8.70 -12.60
CA SER A 136 -13.28 -9.88 -12.01
C SER A 136 -14.69 -9.59 -11.48
N MET A 137 -14.92 -8.39 -10.94
CA MET A 137 -16.23 -7.97 -10.46
C MET A 137 -17.22 -7.78 -11.62
N TYR A 138 -16.79 -7.12 -12.70
CA TYR A 138 -17.60 -6.98 -13.91
C TYR A 138 -17.97 -8.34 -14.51
N MET A 139 -17.01 -9.27 -14.61
CA MET A 139 -17.27 -10.59 -15.19
C MET A 139 -18.28 -11.41 -14.36
N ARG A 140 -18.20 -11.34 -13.03
CA ARG A 140 -19.18 -11.99 -12.14
C ARG A 140 -20.58 -11.40 -12.30
N SER A 141 -20.70 -10.08 -12.41
CA SER A 141 -21.99 -9.41 -12.61
C SER A 141 -22.63 -9.79 -13.95
N ILE A 142 -21.84 -9.86 -15.03
CA ILE A 142 -22.33 -10.30 -16.35
C ILE A 142 -22.79 -11.77 -16.28
N MET A 143 -22.02 -12.66 -15.67
CA MET A 143 -22.40 -14.07 -15.52
C MET A 143 -23.68 -14.25 -14.70
N ALA A 144 -23.85 -13.47 -13.61
CA ALA A 144 -25.06 -13.49 -12.81
C ALA A 144 -26.30 -13.01 -13.61
N ALA A 145 -26.15 -11.95 -14.40
CA ALA A 145 -27.21 -11.45 -15.27
C ALA A 145 -27.60 -12.49 -16.34
N VAL A 146 -26.62 -13.11 -16.99
CA VAL A 146 -26.87 -14.17 -17.97
C VAL A 146 -27.59 -15.36 -17.32
N PHE A 147 -27.15 -15.80 -16.15
CA PHE A 147 -27.77 -16.91 -15.42
C PHE A 147 -29.23 -16.59 -15.03
N PHE A 148 -29.49 -15.36 -14.58
CA PHE A 148 -30.85 -14.92 -14.27
C PHE A 148 -31.75 -14.93 -15.51
N VAL A 149 -31.28 -14.43 -16.64
CA VAL A 149 -32.02 -14.46 -17.91
C VAL A 149 -32.33 -15.91 -18.31
N VAL A 150 -31.36 -16.82 -18.20
CA VAL A 150 -31.58 -18.24 -18.51
C VAL A 150 -32.63 -18.86 -17.60
N ILE A 151 -32.60 -18.58 -16.28
CA ILE A 151 -33.62 -19.06 -15.35
C ILE A 151 -35.01 -18.54 -15.72
N VAL A 152 -35.14 -17.24 -16.01
CA VAL A 152 -36.43 -16.65 -16.39
C VAL A 152 -36.97 -17.29 -17.67
N LEU A 153 -36.12 -17.49 -18.68
CA LEU A 153 -36.52 -18.17 -19.93
C LEU A 153 -36.97 -19.61 -19.68
N LEU A 154 -36.28 -20.35 -18.80
CA LEU A 154 -36.69 -21.71 -18.42
C LEU A 154 -38.04 -21.71 -17.69
N LEU A 155 -38.27 -20.78 -16.76
CA LEU A 155 -39.54 -20.67 -16.03
C LEU A 155 -40.71 -20.37 -16.98
N ILE A 156 -40.52 -19.49 -17.96
CA ILE A 156 -41.51 -19.21 -19.02
C ILE A 156 -41.74 -20.47 -19.87
N PHE A 157 -40.67 -21.16 -20.28
CA PHE A 157 -40.77 -22.36 -21.12
C PHE A 157 -41.54 -23.50 -20.43
N PHE A 158 -41.35 -23.67 -19.12
CA PHE A 158 -42.09 -24.66 -18.33
C PHE A 158 -43.48 -24.20 -17.88
N GLY A 159 -43.92 -23.00 -18.26
CA GLY A 159 -45.24 -22.45 -17.89
C GLY A 159 -45.42 -22.23 -16.40
N ILE A 160 -44.31 -22.09 -15.66
CA ILE A 160 -44.31 -21.76 -14.23
C ILE A 160 -44.56 -20.25 -14.05
N LEU A 161 -44.17 -19.46 -15.06
CA LEU A 161 -44.35 -18.00 -15.13
C LEU A 161 -45.38 -17.62 -16.21
#